data_AF-A0A1M6K1C8-F1
#
_entry.id   AF-A0A1M6K1C8-F1
#
_cell.length_a   1.000
_cell.length_b   1.000
_cell.length_c   1.000
_cell.angle_alpha   90.00
_cell.angle_beta   90.00
_cell.angle_gamma   90.00
#
_symmetry.space_group_name_H-M   'P 1'
#
loop_
_entity.id
_entity.type
_entity.pdbx_description
1 polymer ?
#
loop_
_entity_poly.entity_id
_entity_poly.type
_entity_poly.pdbx_seq_one_letter_code
_entity_poly.pdbx_strand_id
1 'polypeptide(L)'
;MKQNGSPSAICENDEQNTFFDHLAFVSLVVFLCSLCLFLSSNTTKIKDQSQKYFSRFSRKQLIFTIFLENLLQLNLSDFIKERLSFESYAFNWDELLIAKADKSQTSIQSQLSYAIQKGDIIPLRHHFYLIIPPRYSKFGKLPIELYVNSLFEFLDRNYYIGLYSAARSYGAGHQQIQKEYVFHDKAPLLSISKNSINLDFFTVSNWPTKNIVSKKGDAGMYNISSPCLTAVDLIYHQTKIGGLNRMLSVLEELTEEMKMEDAKDLLSWYSQKSVLQRLGFLLDEINPESDIANLIYEHLKHKKFYPVLLSPRSNEKAGAVENRWKIDVNIKMESDL
;
A
#
# COMPACT_ATOMS: atom_id res chain seq x y z
N MET A 1 23.62 -18.96 -54.14
CA MET A 1 24.30 -20.19 -53.69
C MET A 1 23.51 -20.72 -52.51
N LYS A 2 22.60 -21.69 -52.70
CA LYS A 2 22.85 -23.15 -52.66
C LYS A 2 23.68 -23.55 -51.43
N GLN A 3 23.00 -24.14 -50.42
CA GLN A 3 23.01 -25.57 -50.07
C GLN A 3 24.29 -25.96 -49.32
N ASN A 4 24.39 -26.83 -48.32
CA ASN A 4 23.59 -27.78 -47.52
C ASN A 4 24.59 -28.18 -46.38
N GLY A 5 24.29 -28.84 -45.27
CA GLY A 5 23.11 -29.57 -44.84
C GLY A 5 23.30 -30.08 -43.39
N SER A 6 22.18 -30.59 -42.89
CA SER A 6 21.91 -31.35 -41.64
C SER A 6 22.60 -32.74 -41.64
N PRO A 7 22.27 -33.74 -40.76
CA PRO A 7 21.38 -33.78 -39.57
C PRO A 7 21.88 -34.66 -38.38
N SER A 8 21.17 -34.62 -37.23
CA SER A 8 20.80 -35.82 -36.42
C SER A 8 19.97 -35.40 -35.20
N ALA A 9 18.69 -35.79 -35.13
CA ALA A 9 18.12 -36.79 -34.21
C ALA A 9 17.90 -36.22 -32.77
N ILE A 10 16.76 -36.33 -32.09
CA ILE A 10 15.83 -37.45 -31.92
C ILE A 10 14.46 -36.87 -31.51
N CYS A 11 13.41 -37.32 -32.20
CA CYS A 11 12.02 -37.32 -31.73
C CYS A 11 11.85 -38.48 -30.75
N GLU A 12 11.33 -38.21 -29.55
CA GLU A 12 10.65 -39.19 -28.67
C GLU A 12 10.31 -38.41 -27.39
N ASN A 13 9.08 -37.87 -27.27
CA ASN A 13 8.46 -37.51 -25.97
C ASN A 13 7.01 -36.98 -26.08
N ASP A 14 6.51 -36.64 -27.27
CA ASP A 14 5.16 -36.04 -27.41
C ASP A 14 3.99 -37.05 -27.55
N GLU A 15 4.26 -38.33 -27.82
CA GLU A 15 3.18 -39.34 -28.00
C GLU A 15 2.71 -40.00 -26.67
N GLN A 16 3.46 -39.88 -25.57
CA GLN A 16 3.06 -40.47 -24.28
C GLN A 16 2.13 -39.56 -23.45
N ASN A 17 2.24 -38.24 -23.57
CA ASN A 17 1.40 -37.30 -22.81
C ASN A 17 -0.03 -37.21 -23.35
N THR A 18 -0.21 -37.32 -24.68
CA THR A 18 -1.54 -37.28 -25.30
C THR A 18 -2.36 -38.55 -25.04
N PHE A 19 -1.71 -39.69 -24.80
CA PHE A 19 -2.39 -40.95 -24.48
C PHE A 19 -2.91 -40.97 -23.02
N PHE A 20 -2.16 -40.41 -22.07
CA PHE A 20 -2.58 -40.30 -20.67
C PHE A 20 -3.74 -39.30 -20.48
N ASP A 21 -3.72 -38.18 -21.19
CA ASP A 21 -4.82 -37.21 -21.16
C ASP A 21 -6.11 -37.76 -21.78
N HIS A 22 -6.01 -38.54 -22.87
CA HIS A 22 -7.16 -39.21 -23.45
C HIS A 22 -7.77 -40.27 -22.51
N LEU A 23 -6.94 -41.04 -21.80
CA LEU A 23 -7.42 -42.04 -20.84
C LEU A 23 -8.09 -41.41 -19.61
N ALA A 24 -7.57 -40.27 -19.13
CA ALA A 24 -8.17 -39.50 -18.05
C ALA A 24 -9.52 -38.89 -18.48
N PHE A 25 -9.59 -38.34 -19.69
CA PHE A 25 -10.81 -37.76 -20.24
C PHE A 25 -11.88 -38.82 -20.52
N VAL A 26 -11.51 -39.97 -21.08
CA VAL A 26 -12.44 -41.10 -21.31
C VAL A 26 -12.95 -41.65 -19.99
N SER A 27 -12.10 -41.77 -18.97
CA SER A 27 -12.53 -42.20 -17.64
C SER A 27 -13.47 -41.20 -16.96
N LEU A 28 -13.25 -39.89 -17.12
CA LEU A 28 -14.13 -38.84 -16.58
C LEU A 28 -15.50 -38.81 -17.29
N VAL A 29 -15.53 -38.96 -18.62
CA VAL A 29 -16.76 -39.02 -19.41
C VAL A 29 -17.56 -40.28 -19.09
N VAL A 30 -16.91 -41.45 -18.97
CA VAL A 30 -17.58 -42.70 -18.58
C VAL A 30 -18.13 -42.61 -17.16
N PHE A 31 -17.44 -41.91 -16.25
CA PHE A 31 -17.91 -41.71 -14.87
C PHE A 31 -19.12 -40.77 -14.80
N LEU A 32 -19.09 -39.65 -15.53
CA LEU A 32 -20.21 -38.71 -15.61
C LEU A 32 -21.45 -39.33 -16.29
N CYS A 33 -21.26 -40.11 -17.36
CA CYS A 33 -22.35 -40.86 -17.99
C CYS A 33 -22.96 -41.91 -17.04
N SER A 34 -22.12 -42.61 -16.27
CA SER A 34 -22.59 -43.62 -15.31
C SER A 34 -23.32 -42.99 -14.12
N LEU A 35 -22.90 -41.82 -13.67
CA LEU A 35 -23.56 -41.06 -12.60
C LEU A 35 -24.92 -40.50 -13.06
N CYS A 36 -25.01 -40.00 -14.30
CA CYS A 36 -26.29 -39.60 -14.90
C CYS A 36 -27.27 -40.78 -15.05
N LEU A 37 -26.79 -41.95 -15.49
CA LEU A 37 -27.62 -43.16 -15.59
C LEU A 37 -28.09 -43.67 -14.22
N PHE A 38 -27.28 -43.51 -13.18
CA PHE A 38 -27.63 -43.88 -11.80
C PHE A 38 -28.70 -42.96 -11.20
N LEU A 39 -28.61 -41.66 -11.45
CA LEU A 39 -29.58 -40.67 -10.97
C LEU A 39 -30.91 -40.71 -11.74
N SER A 40 -30.92 -41.25 -12.96
CA SER A 40 -32.09 -41.28 -13.85
C SER A 40 -32.96 -42.55 -13.74
N SER A 41 -32.53 -43.63 -13.06
CA SER A 41 -33.22 -44.93 -13.12
C SER A 41 -33.88 -45.37 -11.81
N ASN A 42 -35.20 -45.64 -11.87
CA ASN A 42 -36.01 -46.09 -10.74
C ASN A 42 -36.11 -47.63 -10.61
N THR A 43 -35.20 -48.38 -11.23
CA THR A 43 -35.23 -49.86 -11.19
C THR A 43 -34.07 -50.42 -10.36
N THR A 44 -34.40 -51.33 -9.44
CA THR A 44 -33.49 -51.95 -8.44
C THR A 44 -32.30 -52.70 -9.06
N LYS A 45 -32.40 -53.17 -10.31
CA LYS A 45 -31.33 -53.91 -11.00
C LYS A 45 -30.13 -53.05 -11.42
N ILE A 46 -30.32 -51.75 -11.69
CA ILE A 46 -29.23 -50.84 -12.11
C ILE A 46 -28.43 -50.33 -10.90
N LYS A 47 -29.05 -50.29 -9.71
CA LYS A 47 -28.38 -49.92 -8.45
C LYS A 47 -27.38 -50.98 -7.98
N ASP A 48 -27.63 -52.27 -8.22
CA ASP A 48 -26.70 -53.35 -7.86
C ASP A 48 -25.46 -53.39 -8.76
N GLN A 49 -25.60 -53.12 -10.06
CA GLN A 49 -24.45 -53.09 -10.99
C GLN A 49 -23.53 -51.88 -10.74
N SER A 50 -24.10 -50.73 -10.40
CA SER A 50 -23.35 -49.51 -10.07
C SER A 50 -22.65 -49.59 -8.70
N GLN A 51 -23.25 -50.25 -7.70
CA GLN A 51 -22.56 -50.56 -6.43
C GLN A 51 -21.31 -51.45 -6.64
N LYS A 52 -21.37 -52.39 -7.59
CA LYS A 52 -20.23 -53.26 -7.94
C LYS A 52 -19.11 -52.53 -8.70
N TYR A 53 -19.44 -51.43 -9.36
CA TYR A 53 -18.46 -50.53 -10.00
C TYR A 53 -17.80 -49.58 -8.98
N PHE A 54 -18.56 -49.08 -8.00
CA PHE A 54 -18.04 -48.19 -6.95
C PHE A 54 -17.10 -48.90 -5.95
N SER A 55 -17.30 -50.20 -5.69
CA SER A 55 -16.45 -50.98 -4.78
C SER A 55 -15.03 -51.27 -5.33
N ARG A 56 -14.72 -50.83 -6.56
CA ARG A 56 -13.40 -50.98 -7.20
C ARG A 56 -12.50 -49.74 -7.11
N PHE A 57 -12.95 -48.65 -6.48
CA PHE A 57 -12.11 -47.46 -6.32
C PHE A 57 -11.02 -47.70 -5.25
N SER A 58 -9.74 -47.58 -5.64
CA SER A 58 -8.61 -47.75 -4.72
C SER A 58 -8.56 -46.61 -3.69
N ARG A 59 -7.93 -46.82 -2.52
CA ARG A 59 -7.73 -45.76 -1.50
C ARG A 59 -7.13 -44.47 -2.09
N LYS A 60 -6.26 -44.57 -3.11
CA LYS A 60 -5.68 -43.40 -3.80
C LYS A 60 -6.73 -42.58 -4.55
N GLN A 61 -7.74 -43.24 -5.09
CA GLN A 61 -8.82 -42.66 -5.87
C GLN A 61 -9.86 -42.00 -4.96
N LEU A 62 -10.15 -42.61 -3.81
CA LEU A 62 -10.93 -41.98 -2.73
C LEU A 62 -10.20 -40.78 -2.11
N ILE A 63 -8.88 -40.88 -1.92
CA ILE A 63 -8.04 -39.74 -1.49
C ILE A 63 -8.03 -38.65 -2.57
N PHE A 64 -7.98 -38.99 -3.86
CA PHE A 64 -8.05 -38.01 -4.95
C PHE A 64 -9.42 -37.32 -5.02
N THR A 65 -10.52 -38.05 -4.76
CA THR A 65 -11.87 -37.47 -4.65
C THR A 65 -12.02 -36.60 -3.40
N ILE A 66 -11.49 -37.01 -2.23
CA ILE A 66 -11.47 -36.19 -1.01
C ILE A 66 -10.53 -34.98 -1.15
N PHE A 67 -9.46 -35.11 -1.92
CA PHE A 67 -8.52 -34.04 -2.25
C PHE A 67 -9.13 -33.07 -3.26
N LEU A 68 -9.91 -33.56 -4.24
CA LEU A 68 -10.72 -32.76 -5.16
C LEU A 68 -11.93 -32.10 -4.47
N GLU A 69 -12.59 -32.77 -3.52
CA GLU A 69 -13.67 -32.21 -2.70
C GLU A 69 -13.13 -31.15 -1.71
N ASN A 70 -11.92 -31.33 -1.16
CA ASN A 70 -11.21 -30.27 -0.43
C ASN A 70 -10.70 -29.15 -1.35
N LEU A 71 -10.39 -29.45 -2.62
CA LEU A 71 -10.06 -28.43 -3.63
C LEU A 71 -11.29 -27.57 -4.02
N LEU A 72 -12.51 -28.04 -3.75
CA LEU A 72 -13.79 -27.38 -4.10
C LEU A 72 -14.41 -26.56 -2.95
N GLN A 73 -13.72 -26.44 -1.82
CA GLN A 73 -14.06 -25.50 -0.75
C GLN A 73 -12.89 -24.60 -0.39
N LEU A 74 -12.45 -23.76 -1.35
CA LEU A 74 -11.69 -22.56 -0.95
C LEU A 74 -12.63 -21.69 -0.10
N ASN A 75 -12.48 -21.76 1.22
CA ASN A 75 -13.17 -20.88 2.13
C ASN A 75 -12.53 -19.47 2.02
N LEU A 76 -13.21 -18.39 2.36
CA LEU A 76 -12.60 -17.05 2.41
C LEU A 76 -11.30 -17.05 3.24
N SER A 77 -11.23 -17.92 4.25
CA SER A 77 -10.02 -18.14 5.04
C SER A 77 -8.81 -18.60 4.21
N ASP A 78 -9.00 -19.40 3.16
CA ASP A 78 -7.87 -19.93 2.38
C ASP A 78 -7.36 -18.88 1.40
N PHE A 79 -8.26 -18.09 0.82
CA PHE A 79 -7.89 -16.88 0.07
C PHE A 79 -7.07 -15.91 0.94
N ILE A 80 -7.51 -15.65 2.18
CA ILE A 80 -6.76 -14.80 3.12
C ILE A 80 -5.37 -15.38 3.40
N LYS A 81 -5.26 -16.69 3.67
CA LYS A 81 -3.96 -17.35 3.93
C LYS A 81 -3.03 -17.25 2.73
N GLU A 82 -3.55 -17.44 1.52
CA GLU A 82 -2.80 -17.29 0.28
C GLU A 82 -2.30 -15.84 0.11
N ARG A 83 -3.16 -14.83 0.27
CA ARG A 83 -2.71 -13.44 0.17
C ARG A 83 -1.62 -13.12 1.19
N LEU A 84 -1.77 -13.60 2.43
CA LEU A 84 -0.77 -13.41 3.48
C LEU A 84 0.54 -14.17 3.23
N SER A 85 0.53 -15.30 2.50
CA SER A 85 1.78 -16.01 2.16
C SER A 85 2.64 -15.24 1.17
N PHE A 86 2.03 -14.33 0.40
CA PHE A 86 2.72 -13.39 -0.48
C PHE A 86 2.92 -12.00 0.16
N GLU A 87 2.76 -11.90 1.48
CA GLU A 87 2.84 -10.62 2.22
C GLU A 87 1.87 -9.54 1.69
N SER A 88 0.75 -9.96 1.11
CA SER A 88 -0.29 -9.04 0.65
C SER A 88 -1.36 -8.88 1.72
N TYR A 89 -1.48 -7.66 2.25
CA TYR A 89 -2.41 -7.32 3.33
C TYR A 89 -3.67 -6.60 2.86
N ALA A 90 -3.86 -6.46 1.55
CA ALA A 90 -5.05 -5.86 0.96
C ALA A 90 -5.53 -6.64 -0.26
N PHE A 91 -6.79 -6.46 -0.61
CA PHE A 91 -7.39 -6.96 -1.85
C PHE A 91 -8.59 -6.09 -2.26
N ASN A 92 -8.91 -6.12 -3.54
CA ASN A 92 -10.11 -5.48 -4.08
C ASN A 92 -11.23 -6.50 -4.35
N TRP A 93 -12.45 -6.00 -4.57
CA TRP A 93 -13.61 -6.85 -4.80
C TRP A 93 -13.44 -7.77 -6.04
N ASP A 94 -12.82 -7.27 -7.11
CA ASP A 94 -12.66 -8.02 -8.36
C ASP A 94 -11.65 -9.17 -8.18
N GLU A 95 -10.56 -8.95 -7.46
CA GLU A 95 -9.60 -10.01 -7.06
C GLU A 95 -10.32 -11.14 -6.30
N LEU A 96 -11.21 -10.78 -5.38
CA LEU A 96 -11.98 -11.75 -4.62
C LEU A 96 -12.98 -12.52 -5.49
N LEU A 97 -13.63 -11.85 -6.45
CA LEU A 97 -14.55 -12.50 -7.39
C LEU A 97 -13.82 -13.49 -8.30
N ILE A 98 -12.66 -13.10 -8.84
CA ILE A 98 -11.83 -13.96 -9.70
C ILE A 98 -11.36 -15.19 -8.92
N ALA A 99 -10.85 -15.00 -7.70
CA ALA A 99 -10.38 -16.09 -6.85
C ALA A 99 -11.50 -17.04 -6.41
N LYS A 100 -12.76 -16.61 -6.45
CA LYS A 100 -13.94 -17.38 -6.02
C LYS A 100 -14.98 -17.52 -7.13
N ALA A 101 -14.53 -17.68 -8.37
CA ALA A 101 -15.40 -17.81 -9.54
C ALA A 101 -16.37 -19.01 -9.48
N ASP A 102 -16.08 -20.00 -8.64
CA ASP A 102 -16.92 -21.18 -8.40
C ASP A 102 -18.09 -20.91 -7.44
N LYS A 103 -18.13 -19.77 -6.75
CA LYS A 103 -19.15 -19.40 -5.77
C LYS A 103 -20.09 -18.32 -6.30
N SER A 104 -21.34 -18.35 -5.84
CA SER A 104 -22.28 -17.25 -6.12
C SER A 104 -21.84 -15.97 -5.42
N GLN A 105 -22.08 -14.82 -6.06
CA GLN A 105 -21.74 -13.51 -5.50
C GLN A 105 -22.36 -13.27 -4.11
N THR A 106 -23.60 -13.72 -3.90
CA THR A 106 -24.29 -13.64 -2.60
C THR A 106 -23.56 -14.44 -1.51
N SER A 107 -23.02 -15.60 -1.84
CA SER A 107 -22.23 -16.41 -0.90
C SER A 107 -20.94 -15.70 -0.51
N ILE A 108 -20.24 -15.10 -1.49
CA ILE A 108 -19.01 -14.32 -1.26
C ILE A 108 -19.30 -13.12 -0.34
N GLN A 109 -20.40 -12.39 -0.60
CA GLN A 109 -20.81 -11.26 0.23
C GLN A 109 -21.13 -11.67 1.68
N SER A 110 -21.80 -12.81 1.86
CA SER A 110 -22.10 -13.34 3.19
C SER A 110 -20.82 -13.71 3.95
N GLN A 111 -19.89 -14.42 3.31
CA GLN A 111 -18.59 -14.78 3.90
C GLN A 111 -17.75 -13.54 4.26
N LEU A 112 -17.70 -12.56 3.35
CA LEU A 112 -17.00 -11.30 3.58
C LEU A 112 -17.62 -10.53 4.76
N SER A 113 -18.94 -10.47 4.82
CA SER A 113 -19.66 -9.81 5.92
C SER A 113 -19.35 -10.47 7.27
N TYR A 114 -19.29 -11.80 7.32
CA TYR A 114 -18.88 -12.53 8.51
C TYR A 114 -17.44 -12.21 8.93
N ALA A 115 -16.49 -12.20 7.99
CA ALA A 115 -15.09 -11.87 8.28
C ALA A 115 -14.89 -10.41 8.75
N ILE A 116 -15.68 -9.47 8.21
CA ILE A 116 -15.72 -8.08 8.67
C ILE A 116 -16.25 -8.00 10.11
N GLN A 117 -17.35 -8.68 10.43
CA GLN A 117 -17.90 -8.70 11.79
C GLN A 117 -16.94 -9.32 12.81
N LYS A 118 -16.19 -10.34 12.39
CA LYS A 118 -15.16 -10.98 13.20
C LYS A 118 -13.92 -10.09 13.43
N GLY A 119 -13.69 -9.10 12.56
CA GLY A 119 -12.53 -8.20 12.62
C GLY A 119 -11.29 -8.69 11.87
N ASP A 120 -11.41 -9.80 11.11
CA ASP A 120 -10.32 -10.32 10.27
C ASP A 120 -10.10 -9.44 9.02
N ILE A 121 -11.13 -8.68 8.62
CA ILE A 121 -11.11 -7.79 7.46
C ILE A 121 -11.65 -6.40 7.82
N ILE A 122 -10.99 -5.35 7.34
CA ILE A 122 -11.46 -3.98 7.43
C ILE A 122 -11.87 -3.48 6.04
N PRO A 123 -13.14 -3.08 5.82
CA PRO A 123 -13.56 -2.41 4.59
C PRO A 123 -13.08 -0.96 4.61
N LEU A 124 -11.89 -0.72 4.07
CA LEU A 124 -11.24 0.61 4.10
C LEU A 124 -11.95 1.59 3.15
N ARG A 125 -12.30 1.13 1.95
CA ARG A 125 -13.04 1.90 0.93
C ARG A 125 -14.01 1.00 0.18
N HIS A 126 -14.92 1.59 -0.59
CA HIS A 126 -15.80 0.82 -1.46
C HIS A 126 -14.97 -0.08 -2.38
N HIS A 127 -15.24 -1.39 -2.34
CA HIS A 127 -14.52 -2.44 -3.06
C HIS A 127 -13.03 -2.59 -2.74
N PHE A 128 -12.56 -2.07 -1.60
CA PHE A 128 -11.18 -2.23 -1.15
C PHE A 128 -11.11 -2.62 0.33
N TYR A 129 -10.41 -3.71 0.60
CA TYR A 129 -10.44 -4.40 1.89
C TYR A 129 -9.02 -4.65 2.39
N LEU A 130 -8.82 -4.49 3.70
CA LEU A 130 -7.58 -4.83 4.39
C LEU A 130 -7.74 -6.14 5.14
N ILE A 131 -6.71 -6.97 5.11
CA ILE A 131 -6.59 -8.21 5.89
C ILE A 131 -5.84 -7.88 7.18
N ILE A 132 -6.43 -8.24 8.32
CA ILE A 132 -5.80 -8.07 9.63
C ILE A 132 -5.19 -9.42 10.06
N PRO A 133 -3.88 -9.63 9.87
CA PRO A 133 -3.24 -10.86 10.29
C PRO A 133 -3.22 -10.96 11.82
N PRO A 134 -3.02 -12.17 12.38
CA PRO A 134 -2.98 -12.39 13.82
C PRO A 134 -2.00 -11.45 14.57
N ARG A 135 -0.89 -11.04 13.93
CA ARG A 135 0.08 -10.09 14.50
C ARG A 135 -0.50 -8.70 14.81
N TYR A 136 -1.54 -8.28 14.10
CA TYR A 136 -2.17 -6.96 14.26
C TYR A 136 -3.59 -7.03 14.84
N SER A 137 -4.11 -8.23 15.14
CA SER A 137 -5.50 -8.42 15.59
C SER A 137 -5.81 -7.72 16.91
N LYS A 138 -4.87 -7.73 17.87
CA LYS A 138 -5.09 -7.11 19.21
C LYS A 138 -5.38 -5.61 19.15
N PHE A 139 -4.66 -4.89 18.30
CA PHE A 139 -4.82 -3.44 18.13
C PHE A 139 -5.76 -3.09 16.98
N GLY A 140 -6.08 -4.07 16.12
CA GLY A 140 -6.87 -3.88 14.91
C GLY A 140 -6.29 -2.83 13.96
N LYS A 141 -4.99 -2.52 14.05
CA LYS A 141 -4.30 -1.46 13.29
C LYS A 141 -3.23 -2.08 12.41
N LEU A 142 -3.39 -1.88 11.11
CA LEU A 142 -2.40 -2.28 10.11
C LEU A 142 -1.52 -1.06 9.78
N PRO A 143 -0.18 -1.16 9.88
CA PRO A 143 0.72 -0.08 9.45
C PRO A 143 0.49 0.30 7.98
N ILE A 144 0.52 1.60 7.67
CA ILE A 144 0.25 2.11 6.33
C ILE A 144 1.20 1.58 5.25
N GLU A 145 2.44 1.27 5.63
CA GLU A 145 3.46 0.75 4.72
C GLU A 145 3.06 -0.60 4.11
N LEU A 146 2.12 -1.33 4.75
CA LEU A 146 1.69 -2.66 4.32
C LEU A 146 0.60 -2.66 3.25
N TYR A 147 -0.08 -1.53 3.02
CA TYR A 147 -1.23 -1.50 2.10
C TYR A 147 -1.33 -0.25 1.24
N VAL A 148 -0.55 0.81 1.53
CA VAL A 148 -0.65 2.08 0.80
C VAL A 148 -0.36 1.91 -0.69
N ASN A 149 0.60 1.06 -1.06
CA ASN A 149 0.91 0.81 -2.47
C ASN A 149 -0.29 0.20 -3.19
N SER A 150 -0.84 -0.89 -2.66
CA SER A 150 -2.04 -1.55 -3.21
C SER A 150 -3.27 -0.62 -3.23
N LEU A 151 -3.41 0.25 -2.22
CA LEU A 151 -4.48 1.25 -2.20
C LEU A 151 -4.36 2.23 -3.37
N PHE A 152 -3.16 2.74 -3.62
CA PHE A 152 -2.94 3.75 -4.65
C PHE A 152 -2.83 3.17 -6.06
N GLU A 153 -2.43 1.90 -6.20
CA GLU A 153 -2.62 1.11 -7.42
C GLU A 153 -4.11 0.95 -7.74
N PHE A 154 -4.93 0.57 -6.75
CA PHE A 154 -6.38 0.46 -6.91
C PHE A 154 -7.06 1.80 -7.25
N LEU A 155 -6.57 2.90 -6.66
CA LEU A 155 -7.09 4.24 -6.93
C LEU A 155 -6.56 4.84 -8.25
N ASP A 156 -5.63 4.15 -8.92
CA ASP A 156 -4.88 4.61 -10.09
C ASP A 156 -4.29 6.01 -9.86
N ARG A 157 -3.43 6.17 -8.85
CA ARG A 157 -2.91 7.48 -8.43
C ARG A 157 -1.44 7.39 -8.02
N ASN A 158 -0.68 8.42 -8.36
CA ASN A 158 0.63 8.60 -7.75
C ASN A 158 0.46 9.00 -6.29
N TYR A 159 1.39 8.54 -5.45
CA TYR A 159 1.35 8.82 -4.03
C TYR A 159 2.75 8.87 -3.42
N TYR A 160 2.83 9.53 -2.27
CA TYR A 160 3.91 9.32 -1.31
C TYR A 160 3.40 9.55 0.12
N ILE A 161 3.91 8.78 1.08
CA ILE A 161 3.70 9.04 2.51
C ILE A 161 4.47 10.30 2.88
N GLY A 162 3.84 11.24 3.60
CA GLY A 162 4.46 12.51 3.97
C GLY A 162 4.16 12.96 5.39
N LEU A 163 4.50 14.22 5.70
CA LEU A 163 4.27 14.85 7.01
C LEU A 163 4.82 13.99 8.18
N TYR A 164 4.12 13.96 9.31
CA TYR A 164 4.54 13.19 10.48
C TYR A 164 4.68 11.69 10.20
N SER A 165 3.88 11.13 9.29
CA SER A 165 4.02 9.71 8.90
C SER A 165 5.38 9.42 8.30
N ALA A 166 5.88 10.33 7.46
CA ALA A 166 7.21 10.19 6.89
C ALA A 166 8.30 10.43 7.94
N ALA A 167 8.16 11.48 8.76
CA ALA A 167 9.10 11.81 9.82
C ALA A 167 9.34 10.61 10.77
N ARG A 168 8.26 9.93 11.19
CA ARG A 168 8.34 8.73 12.03
C ARG A 168 9.18 7.61 11.42
N SER A 169 9.14 7.45 10.10
CA SER A 169 9.94 6.44 9.40
C SER A 169 11.44 6.73 9.41
N TYR A 170 11.82 7.95 9.76
CA TYR A 170 13.19 8.43 9.94
C TYR A 170 13.54 8.60 11.42
N GLY A 171 12.74 8.04 12.34
CA GLY A 171 12.98 8.18 13.77
C GLY A 171 12.48 9.49 14.39
N ALA A 172 11.98 10.44 13.60
CA ALA A 172 11.50 11.73 14.10
C ALA A 172 10.03 11.71 14.51
N GLY A 173 9.69 12.20 15.70
CA GLY A 173 8.33 12.34 16.20
C GLY A 173 7.78 11.10 16.89
N HIS A 174 8.48 10.63 17.93
CA HIS A 174 8.10 9.43 18.70
C HIS A 174 6.76 9.53 19.45
N GLN A 175 6.22 10.72 19.68
CA GLN A 175 5.00 10.90 20.47
C GLN A 175 3.74 11.14 19.61
N GLN A 176 2.91 10.09 19.50
CA GLN A 176 1.47 10.13 19.19
C GLN A 176 1.04 10.65 17.81
N ILE A 177 1.46 9.98 16.75
CA ILE A 177 0.78 10.09 15.44
C ILE A 177 -0.54 9.31 15.51
N GLN A 178 -1.64 10.05 15.70
CA GLN A 178 -3.01 9.50 15.70
C GLN A 178 -3.56 9.28 14.27
N LYS A 179 -2.96 9.94 13.28
CA LYS A 179 -3.38 9.95 11.87
C LYS A 179 -2.20 9.78 10.94
N GLU A 180 -2.39 9.03 9.87
CA GLU A 180 -1.38 8.87 8.82
C GLU A 180 -1.70 9.79 7.64
N TYR A 181 -0.66 10.25 6.96
CA TYR A 181 -0.74 11.30 5.95
C TYR A 181 -0.19 10.83 4.62
N VAL A 182 -1.00 10.95 3.56
CA VAL A 182 -0.59 10.57 2.21
C VAL A 182 -0.89 11.68 1.21
N PHE A 183 0.10 12.00 0.39
CA PHE A 183 -0.02 12.94 -0.71
C PHE A 183 -0.38 12.23 -2.01
N HIS A 184 -1.15 12.88 -2.88
CA HIS A 184 -1.52 12.37 -4.20
C HIS A 184 -1.74 13.49 -5.23
N ASP A 185 -1.78 13.13 -6.52
CA ASP A 185 -1.75 14.07 -7.66
C ASP A 185 -3.12 14.35 -8.31
N LYS A 186 -4.11 13.47 -8.15
CA LYS A 186 -5.45 13.63 -8.75
C LYS A 186 -6.45 14.33 -7.81
N ALA A 187 -7.71 14.44 -8.22
CA ALA A 187 -8.80 15.12 -7.49
C ALA A 187 -8.88 14.75 -5.99
N PRO A 188 -9.25 15.69 -5.09
CA PRO A 188 -9.22 15.47 -3.64
C PRO A 188 -9.94 14.20 -3.18
N LEU A 189 -9.30 13.46 -2.27
CA LEU A 189 -9.88 12.30 -1.59
C LEU A 189 -10.41 12.72 -0.22
N LEU A 190 -11.53 12.13 0.19
CA LEU A 190 -12.04 12.26 1.56
C LEU A 190 -11.14 11.47 2.52
N SER A 191 -10.86 12.05 3.69
CA SER A 191 -10.19 11.34 4.78
C SER A 191 -10.94 10.06 5.15
N ILE A 192 -10.18 9.05 5.53
CA ILE A 192 -10.71 7.76 5.99
C ILE A 192 -10.55 7.70 7.51
N SER A 193 -11.66 7.48 8.21
CA SER A 193 -11.69 7.22 9.65
C SER A 193 -12.47 5.93 9.87
N LYS A 194 -11.75 4.81 9.99
CA LYS A 194 -12.30 3.46 10.13
C LYS A 194 -11.56 2.70 11.21
N ASN A 195 -12.26 2.35 12.29
CA ASN A 195 -11.69 1.64 13.44
C ASN A 195 -10.47 2.38 14.01
N SER A 196 -9.29 1.77 13.96
CA SER A 196 -8.01 2.33 14.42
C SER A 196 -7.22 3.06 13.31
N ILE A 197 -7.74 3.05 12.08
CA ILE A 197 -7.12 3.62 10.89
C ILE A 197 -7.70 5.01 10.65
N ASN A 198 -6.82 6.01 10.67
CA ASN A 198 -7.13 7.39 10.34
C ASN A 198 -6.16 7.86 9.26
N LEU A 199 -6.64 8.06 8.03
CA LEU A 199 -5.87 8.53 6.89
C LEU A 199 -6.37 9.89 6.45
N ASP A 200 -5.47 10.87 6.41
CA ASP A 200 -5.72 12.17 5.80
C ASP A 200 -4.98 12.28 4.46
N PHE A 201 -5.69 12.69 3.43
CA PHE A 201 -5.17 12.83 2.07
C PHE A 201 -4.90 14.28 1.71
N PHE A 202 -3.76 14.52 1.09
CA PHE A 202 -3.33 15.85 0.65
C PHE A 202 -3.11 15.86 -0.86
N THR A 203 -3.82 16.73 -1.57
CA THR A 203 -3.65 16.88 -3.01
C THR A 203 -2.49 17.83 -3.31
N VAL A 204 -1.54 17.39 -4.12
CA VAL A 204 -0.40 18.19 -4.58
C VAL A 204 -0.63 18.64 -6.01
N SER A 205 -0.62 19.95 -6.23
CA SER A 205 -0.80 20.53 -7.57
C SER A 205 0.46 20.43 -8.44
N ASN A 206 1.63 20.58 -7.82
CA ASN A 206 2.93 20.47 -8.48
C ASN A 206 3.64 19.23 -7.94
N TRP A 207 3.47 18.10 -8.63
CA TRP A 207 4.03 16.83 -8.18
C TRP A 207 5.56 16.90 -8.05
N PRO A 208 6.16 16.37 -6.97
CA PRO A 208 7.61 16.36 -6.82
C PRO A 208 8.30 15.63 -7.97
N THR A 209 9.28 16.28 -8.59
CA THR A 209 10.12 15.63 -9.64
C THR A 209 11.24 14.79 -9.05
N LYS A 210 11.59 15.05 -7.78
CA LYS A 210 12.61 14.37 -6.98
C LYS A 210 12.15 14.30 -5.52
N ASN A 211 12.98 13.73 -4.65
CA ASN A 211 12.78 13.67 -3.19
C ASN A 211 11.64 12.75 -2.72
N ILE A 212 11.05 11.96 -3.62
CA ILE A 212 10.27 10.77 -3.27
C ILE A 212 11.22 9.59 -3.27
N VAL A 213 11.32 8.89 -2.15
CA VAL A 213 12.19 7.74 -1.92
C VAL A 213 11.34 6.48 -1.94
N SER A 214 11.82 5.44 -2.62
CA SER A 214 11.23 4.11 -2.54
C SER A 214 11.88 3.33 -1.40
N LYS A 215 11.11 2.98 -0.37
CA LYS A 215 11.57 2.19 0.79
C LYS A 215 11.01 0.77 0.71
N LYS A 216 11.81 -0.19 1.18
CA LYS A 216 11.38 -1.57 1.36
C LYS A 216 10.59 -1.71 2.67
N GLY A 217 9.41 -2.30 2.60
CA GLY A 217 8.62 -2.76 3.74
C GLY A 217 8.27 -4.25 3.61
N ASP A 218 7.55 -4.79 4.59
CA ASP A 218 7.15 -6.21 4.57
C ASP A 218 6.24 -6.52 3.38
N ALA A 219 5.38 -5.59 2.94
CA ALA A 219 4.45 -5.83 1.82
C ALA A 219 5.05 -5.45 0.44
N GLY A 220 6.37 -5.28 0.36
CA GLY A 220 7.07 -4.80 -0.84
C GLY A 220 7.54 -3.35 -0.73
N MET A 221 7.71 -2.70 -1.87
CA MET A 221 8.20 -1.31 -1.92
C MET A 221 7.06 -0.32 -1.73
N TYR A 222 7.33 0.80 -1.06
CA TYR A 222 6.40 1.91 -0.93
C TYR A 222 7.11 3.26 -1.09
N ASN A 223 6.35 4.28 -1.49
CA ASN A 223 6.87 5.62 -1.73
C ASN A 223 6.67 6.52 -0.52
N ILE A 224 7.72 7.28 -0.16
CA ILE A 224 7.76 8.16 1.01
C ILE A 224 8.56 9.42 0.70
N SER A 225 8.21 10.56 1.30
CA SER A 225 9.03 11.77 1.17
C SER A 225 10.39 11.58 1.82
N SER A 226 11.44 12.15 1.23
CA SER A 226 12.76 12.26 1.86
C SER A 226 12.71 13.19 3.09
N PRO A 227 13.72 13.21 3.96
CA PRO A 227 13.78 14.14 5.10
C PRO A 227 13.58 15.61 4.68
N CYS A 228 14.24 16.07 3.61
CA CYS A 228 14.08 17.45 3.14
C CYS A 228 12.67 17.74 2.59
N LEU A 229 12.07 16.82 1.82
CA LEU A 229 10.70 16.99 1.34
C LEU A 229 9.69 16.96 2.51
N THR A 230 9.92 16.08 3.48
CA THR A 230 9.10 15.99 4.70
C THR A 230 9.13 17.31 5.47
N ALA A 231 10.30 17.94 5.63
CA ALA A 231 10.45 19.20 6.33
C ALA A 231 9.67 20.34 5.67
N VAL A 232 9.75 20.49 4.34
CA VAL A 232 8.97 21.53 3.64
C VAL A 232 7.48 21.25 3.62
N ASP A 233 7.08 19.98 3.54
CA ASP A 233 5.67 19.59 3.61
C ASP A 233 5.07 19.90 4.99
N LEU A 234 5.81 19.62 6.08
CA LEU A 234 5.42 19.98 7.44
C LEU A 234 5.20 21.50 7.57
N ILE A 235 6.15 22.31 7.10
CA ILE A 235 6.08 23.77 7.18
C ILE A 235 4.96 24.35 6.30
N TYR A 236 4.79 23.81 5.10
CA TYR A 236 3.75 24.25 4.18
C TYR A 236 2.35 23.94 4.73
N HIS A 237 2.19 22.80 5.41
CA HIS A 237 0.92 22.36 5.98
C HIS A 237 0.75 22.64 7.48
N GLN A 238 1.65 23.39 8.11
CA GLN A 238 1.69 23.60 9.56
C GLN A 238 0.33 23.98 10.17
N THR A 239 -0.46 24.82 9.51
CA THR A 239 -1.78 25.28 10.02
C THR A 239 -2.85 24.19 9.99
N LYS A 240 -2.67 23.13 9.21
CA LYS A 240 -3.59 21.98 9.11
C LYS A 240 -3.22 20.82 10.04
N ILE A 241 -2.00 20.80 10.55
CA ILE A 241 -1.41 19.61 11.21
C ILE A 241 -0.95 19.88 12.65
N GLY A 242 -1.55 20.87 13.31
CA GLY A 242 -1.31 21.14 14.74
C GLY A 242 -0.34 22.30 15.04
N GLY A 243 0.08 23.05 14.03
CA GLY A 243 0.87 24.27 14.20
C GLY A 243 2.35 24.03 14.43
N LEU A 244 3.08 25.13 14.68
CA LEU A 244 4.54 25.14 14.71
C LEU A 244 5.13 24.43 15.94
N ASN A 245 4.52 24.55 17.12
CA ASN A 245 5.08 23.97 18.36
C ASN A 245 5.23 22.44 18.25
N ARG A 246 4.21 21.74 17.76
CA ARG A 246 4.28 20.29 17.51
C ARG A 246 5.31 19.93 16.44
N MET A 247 5.48 20.81 15.46
CA MET A 247 6.38 20.57 14.33
C MET A 247 7.84 20.76 14.72
N LEU A 248 8.15 21.64 15.69
CA LEU A 248 9.52 22.02 16.02
C LEU A 248 10.35 20.83 16.52
N SER A 249 9.84 20.09 17.51
CA SER A 249 10.53 18.89 18.03
C SER A 249 10.72 17.80 16.97
N VAL A 250 9.74 17.64 16.07
CA VAL A 250 9.86 16.71 14.94
C VAL A 250 10.92 17.20 13.96
N LEU A 251 10.99 18.50 13.68
CA LEU A 251 12.01 19.06 12.80
C LEU A 251 13.41 18.91 13.39
N GLU A 252 13.58 19.17 14.69
CA GLU A 252 14.83 18.98 15.43
C GLU A 252 15.38 17.56 15.21
N GLU A 253 14.59 16.53 15.51
CA GLU A 253 14.98 15.13 15.28
C GLU A 253 15.21 14.82 13.79
N LEU A 254 14.37 15.36 12.90
CA LEU A 254 14.47 15.11 11.46
C LEU A 254 15.74 15.72 10.85
N THR A 255 16.30 16.78 11.44
CA THR A 255 17.52 17.42 10.92
C THR A 255 18.71 16.47 10.87
N GLU A 256 18.79 15.50 11.78
CA GLU A 256 19.88 14.51 11.84
C GLU A 256 19.90 13.58 10.61
N GLU A 257 18.74 13.41 9.96
CA GLU A 257 18.57 12.55 8.78
C GLU A 257 18.65 13.34 7.46
N MET A 258 18.66 14.67 7.51
CA MET A 258 18.74 15.53 6.33
C MET A 258 20.15 15.50 5.72
N LYS A 259 20.23 15.30 4.40
CA LYS A 259 21.49 15.21 3.66
C LYS A 259 21.63 16.35 2.65
N MET A 260 22.87 16.75 2.39
CA MET A 260 23.16 17.84 1.45
C MET A 260 22.68 17.54 0.03
N GLU A 261 22.78 16.30 -0.44
CA GLU A 261 22.30 15.87 -1.75
C GLU A 261 20.77 15.97 -1.85
N ASP A 262 20.06 15.56 -0.79
CA ASP A 262 18.61 15.65 -0.69
C ASP A 262 18.14 17.12 -0.73
N ALA A 263 18.83 18.01 -0.01
CA ALA A 263 18.57 19.44 -0.03
C ALA A 263 18.82 20.06 -1.42
N LYS A 264 19.92 19.69 -2.09
CA LYS A 264 20.21 20.15 -3.48
C LYS A 264 19.13 19.69 -4.46
N ASP A 265 18.72 18.42 -4.36
CA ASP A 265 17.65 17.88 -5.18
C ASP A 265 16.33 18.62 -4.94
N LEU A 266 15.98 18.89 -3.68
CA LEU A 266 14.78 19.65 -3.35
C LEU A 266 14.80 21.05 -3.97
N LEU A 267 15.90 21.78 -3.81
CA LEU A 267 16.06 23.15 -4.30
C LEU A 267 16.08 23.23 -5.84
N SER A 268 16.31 22.12 -6.54
CA SER A 268 16.32 22.07 -8.00
C SER A 268 14.93 22.27 -8.62
N TRP A 269 13.86 21.95 -7.90
CA TRP A 269 12.48 22.03 -8.41
C TRP A 269 11.51 22.77 -7.48
N TYR A 270 11.78 22.82 -6.17
CA TYR A 270 10.87 23.41 -5.19
C TYR A 270 10.85 24.94 -5.27
N SER A 271 9.67 25.52 -5.46
CA SER A 271 9.52 26.95 -5.80
C SER A 271 8.98 27.83 -4.68
N GLN A 272 8.48 27.26 -3.58
CA GLN A 272 7.79 28.01 -2.52
C GLN A 272 8.78 28.74 -1.60
N LYS A 273 9.14 29.97 -1.97
CA LYS A 273 10.11 30.80 -1.24
C LYS A 273 9.76 30.99 0.24
N SER A 274 8.49 31.24 0.56
CA SER A 274 8.06 31.47 1.95
C SER A 274 8.22 30.24 2.84
N VAL A 275 8.12 29.04 2.28
CA VAL A 275 8.39 27.78 3.00
C VAL A 275 9.89 27.62 3.22
N LEU A 276 10.70 27.86 2.18
CA LEU A 276 12.16 27.82 2.29
C LEU A 276 12.70 28.84 3.29
N GLN A 277 12.13 30.05 3.34
CA GLN A 277 12.48 31.08 4.33
C GLN A 277 12.21 30.58 5.76
N ARG A 278 11.05 29.98 6.01
CA ARG A 278 10.69 29.42 7.33
C ARG A 278 11.56 28.23 7.69
N LEU A 279 11.83 27.33 6.74
CA LEU A 279 12.70 26.18 6.97
C LEU A 279 14.10 26.64 7.34
N GLY A 280 14.69 27.53 6.54
CA GLY A 280 16.01 28.06 6.82
C GLY A 280 16.12 28.78 8.16
N PHE A 281 15.12 29.60 8.51
CA PHE A 281 15.06 30.24 9.81
C PHE A 281 15.01 29.21 10.95
N LEU A 282 14.13 28.21 10.86
CA LEU A 282 14.02 27.17 11.88
C LEU A 282 15.29 26.32 11.98
N LEU A 283 15.95 26.02 10.87
CA LEU A 283 17.22 25.29 10.88
C LEU A 283 18.34 26.09 11.55
N ASP A 284 18.41 27.42 11.34
CA ASP A 284 19.38 28.28 12.03
C ASP A 284 19.12 28.34 13.55
N GLU A 285 17.85 28.35 13.96
CA GLU A 285 17.47 28.34 15.38
C GLU A 285 17.83 27.00 16.06
N ILE A 286 17.71 25.89 15.34
CA ILE A 286 18.08 24.54 15.82
C ILE A 286 19.61 24.37 15.83
N ASN A 287 20.27 24.74 14.73
CA ASN A 287 21.71 24.65 14.56
C ASN A 287 22.21 25.84 13.71
N PRO A 288 22.81 26.87 14.33
CA PRO A 288 23.32 28.06 13.62
C PRO A 288 24.36 27.77 12.54
N GLU A 289 25.06 26.63 12.63
CA GLU A 289 26.09 26.19 11.68
C GLU A 289 25.54 25.22 10.61
N SER A 290 24.22 25.21 10.38
CA SER A 290 23.59 24.31 9.42
C SER A 290 24.00 24.62 7.97
N ASP A 291 24.77 23.71 7.37
CA ASP A 291 25.14 23.77 5.93
C ASP A 291 23.91 23.76 5.01
N ILE A 292 22.86 23.03 5.41
CA ILE A 292 21.59 22.99 4.66
C ILE A 292 20.90 24.34 4.72
N ALA A 293 20.87 24.99 5.88
CA ALA A 293 20.32 26.34 6.00
C ALA A 293 21.11 27.32 5.12
N ASN A 294 22.44 27.28 5.17
CA ASN A 294 23.28 28.10 4.30
C ASN A 294 23.00 27.84 2.80
N LEU A 295 22.86 26.57 2.39
CA LEU A 295 22.51 26.21 1.01
C LEU A 295 21.15 26.80 0.58
N ILE A 296 20.14 26.72 1.44
CA ILE A 296 18.81 27.30 1.19
C ILE A 296 18.91 28.83 1.05
N TYR A 297 19.68 29.48 1.92
CA TYR A 297 19.90 30.93 1.87
C TYR A 297 20.55 31.36 0.56
N GLU A 298 21.62 30.65 0.15
CA GLU A 298 22.31 30.87 -1.11
C GLU A 298 21.36 30.70 -2.31
N HIS A 299 20.48 29.70 -2.29
CA HIS A 299 19.47 29.53 -3.33
C HIS A 299 18.47 30.70 -3.38
N LEU A 300 18.08 31.24 -2.22
CA LEU A 300 17.09 32.31 -2.11
C LEU A 300 17.67 33.69 -2.43
N LYS A 301 18.93 34.00 -2.06
CA LYS A 301 19.51 35.36 -2.21
C LYS A 301 19.59 35.83 -3.66
N HIS A 302 19.68 34.89 -4.61
CA HIS A 302 19.65 35.19 -6.04
C HIS A 302 18.26 35.59 -6.55
N LYS A 303 17.23 35.48 -5.70
CA LYS A 303 15.83 35.79 -6.02
C LYS A 303 15.35 36.90 -5.10
N LYS A 304 14.48 37.77 -5.60
CA LYS A 304 13.76 38.70 -4.72
C LYS A 304 12.77 37.91 -3.84
N PHE A 305 12.88 38.04 -2.53
CA PHE A 305 11.93 37.53 -1.54
C PHE A 305 11.64 38.60 -0.46
N TYR A 306 10.46 38.49 0.15
CA TYR A 306 9.88 39.50 1.03
C TYR A 306 9.66 38.94 2.45
N PRO A 307 9.46 39.81 3.45
CA PRO A 307 9.09 39.39 4.78
C PRO A 307 7.87 38.46 4.82
N VAL A 308 7.94 37.40 5.61
CA VAL A 308 6.82 36.48 5.87
C VAL A 308 6.73 36.12 7.34
N LEU A 309 5.51 35.85 7.84
CA LEU A 309 5.29 35.39 9.21
C LEU A 309 5.87 33.98 9.38
N LEU A 310 6.46 33.72 10.55
CA LEU A 310 6.90 32.39 10.98
C LEU A 310 5.71 31.42 11.02
N SER A 311 4.64 31.80 11.73
CA SER A 311 3.36 31.09 11.76
C SER A 311 2.30 31.85 10.94
N PRO A 312 1.89 31.36 9.76
CA PRO A 312 0.90 32.03 8.92
C PRO A 312 -0.45 32.19 9.63
N ARG A 313 -1.02 33.40 9.57
CA ARG A 313 -2.39 33.69 10.00
C ARG A 313 -3.09 34.52 8.92
N SER A 314 -4.39 34.28 8.70
CA SER A 314 -5.13 34.93 7.61
C SER A 314 -5.29 36.45 7.77
N ASN A 315 -5.26 36.93 9.01
CA ASN A 315 -5.58 38.33 9.36
C ASN A 315 -4.34 39.13 9.76
N GLU A 316 -3.14 38.59 9.56
CA GLU A 316 -1.88 39.19 9.99
C GLU A 316 -0.93 39.26 8.80
N LYS A 317 -0.17 40.35 8.70
CA LYS A 317 0.86 40.54 7.68
C LYS A 317 2.21 40.72 8.36
N ALA A 318 3.26 40.22 7.72
CA ALA A 318 4.61 40.39 8.23
C ALA A 318 5.04 41.87 8.21
N GLY A 319 5.65 42.30 9.30
CA GLY A 319 6.31 43.58 9.42
C GLY A 319 7.68 43.63 8.73
N ALA A 320 8.37 44.77 8.90
CA ALA A 320 9.77 44.89 8.53
C ALA A 320 10.64 44.11 9.54
N VAL A 321 11.60 43.36 9.04
CA VAL A 321 12.44 42.44 9.82
C VAL A 321 13.88 42.48 9.32
N GLU A 322 14.83 42.32 10.24
CA GLU A 322 16.27 42.47 9.95
C GLU A 322 17.03 41.14 9.82
N ASN A 323 16.44 40.01 10.21
CA ASN A 323 17.10 38.71 10.05
C ASN A 323 17.25 38.33 8.57
N ARG A 324 18.29 37.53 8.27
CA ARG A 324 18.65 37.14 6.89
C ARG A 324 17.49 36.48 6.14
N TRP A 325 16.63 35.75 6.86
CA TRP A 325 15.49 35.02 6.31
C TRP A 325 14.26 35.88 6.01
N LYS A 326 14.25 37.12 6.50
CA LYS A 326 13.08 37.99 6.51
C LYS A 326 11.86 37.30 7.13
N ILE A 327 12.05 36.65 8.28
CA ILE A 327 10.98 36.02 9.05
C ILE A 327 10.51 36.95 10.16
N ASP A 328 9.22 37.22 10.20
CA ASP A 328 8.55 37.91 11.30
C ASP A 328 8.05 36.89 12.32
N VAL A 329 8.70 36.88 13.50
CA VAL A 329 8.47 35.90 14.56
C VAL A 329 7.25 36.32 15.36
N ASN A 330 6.08 35.84 14.93
CA ASN A 330 4.77 36.20 15.49
C ASN A 330 4.24 35.21 16.55
N ILE A 331 5.05 34.23 16.94
CA ILE A 331 4.76 33.25 17.99
C ILE A 331 6.01 32.98 18.83
N LYS A 332 5.83 32.68 20.11
CA LYS A 332 6.92 32.20 20.97
C LYS A 332 7.15 30.72 20.65
N MET A 333 8.40 30.36 20.34
CA MET A 333 8.80 28.96 20.17
C MET A 333 8.98 28.35 21.56
N GLU A 334 8.22 27.29 21.84
CA GLU A 334 8.39 26.45 23.02
C GLU A 334 8.83 25.09 22.50
N SER A 335 10.10 24.73 22.75
CA SER A 335 10.56 23.36 22.58
C SER A 335 10.33 22.65 23.92
N ASP A 336 9.64 21.52 23.89
CA ASP A 336 9.24 20.74 25.07
C ASP A 336 10.42 19.90 25.66
N LEU A 337 11.67 20.28 25.35
CA LEU A 337 12.89 19.61 25.82
C LEU A 337 13.55 20.32 27.00
#